data_AF-A0A9D4WI76-F1
#
_entry.id   AF-A0A9D4WI76-F1
#
_cell.length_a   1.000
_cell.length_b   1.000
_cell.length_c   1.000
_cell.angle_alpha   90.00
_cell.angle_beta   90.00
_cell.angle_gamma   90.00
#
_symmetry.space_group_name_H-M   'P 1'
#
loop_
_entity.id
_entity.type
_entity.pdbx_description
1 polymer ?
#
loop_
_entity_poly.entity_id
_entity_poly.type
_entity_poly.pdbx_seq_one_letter_code
_entity_poly.pdbx_strand_id
1 'polypeptide(L)'
;MQPENTPINSMSNSENDLSQLASESVPPITSDVDAYEMNKDGKRKLTSFVWNHFKRKTINGEEKVVCNYCNKALTVDHLGFKVYSEGLQSLFKVPSRNTVKSDIIKIYENENLKTMRLLDKIESKIALTSDIWTASNQKKGYMMITAHYVDDDWDM
;
A
#
# COMPACT_ATOMS: atom_id res chain seq x y z
N MET A 1 28.90 -47.93 -54.66
CA MET A 1 27.64 -48.53 -54.21
C MET A 1 26.73 -47.41 -53.77
N GLN A 2 25.66 -47.22 -54.56
CA GLN A 2 24.58 -46.28 -54.30
C GLN A 2 23.62 -46.80 -53.20
N PRO A 3 22.72 -45.93 -52.70
CA PRO A 3 22.01 -45.99 -51.43
C PRO A 3 20.57 -46.50 -51.59
N GLU A 4 19.89 -46.80 -50.49
CA GLU A 4 18.42 -46.91 -50.39
C GLU A 4 18.02 -46.74 -48.90
N ASN A 5 16.94 -46.10 -48.46
CA ASN A 5 15.90 -45.28 -49.08
C ASN A 5 15.17 -44.56 -47.92
N THR A 6 14.89 -43.26 -48.06
CA THR A 6 13.75 -42.57 -47.41
C THR A 6 12.48 -42.80 -48.24
N PRO A 7 11.29 -42.64 -47.65
CA PRO A 7 10.47 -41.46 -47.98
C PRO A 7 9.79 -40.88 -46.72
N ILE A 8 9.88 -39.58 -46.41
CA ILE A 8 9.18 -38.39 -46.94
C ILE A 8 7.64 -38.52 -47.06
N ASN A 9 7.01 -37.50 -46.44
CA ASN A 9 5.66 -36.92 -46.55
C ASN A 9 4.56 -37.49 -45.64
N SER A 10 3.74 -36.66 -44.99
CA SER A 10 3.26 -35.34 -45.41
C SER A 10 2.82 -34.45 -44.25
N MET A 11 2.97 -33.14 -44.45
CA MET A 11 2.33 -32.08 -43.67
C MET A 11 0.81 -32.15 -43.81
N SER A 12 0.10 -31.93 -42.71
CA SER A 12 -1.17 -31.20 -42.74
C SER A 12 -1.28 -30.34 -41.49
N ASN A 13 -1.21 -29.02 -41.71
CA ASN A 13 -1.74 -28.02 -40.78
C ASN A 13 -3.22 -28.31 -40.54
N SER A 14 -3.63 -28.30 -39.28
CA SER A 14 -4.99 -27.88 -38.91
C SER A 14 -4.90 -27.03 -37.67
N GLU A 15 -5.07 -25.73 -37.89
CA GLU A 15 -5.54 -24.78 -36.90
C GLU A 15 -6.84 -25.29 -36.23
N ASN A 16 -7.10 -24.77 -35.02
CA ASN A 16 -8.22 -25.03 -34.12
C ASN A 16 -8.15 -26.34 -33.30
N ASP A 17 -7.79 -26.21 -32.03
CA ASP A 17 -8.84 -26.28 -31.02
C ASP A 17 -8.47 -25.47 -29.78
N LEU A 18 -8.82 -24.19 -29.86
CA LEU A 18 -8.80 -23.21 -28.79
C LEU A 18 -10.04 -23.43 -27.91
N SER A 19 -10.20 -24.61 -27.30
CA SER A 19 -11.31 -24.87 -26.37
C SER A 19 -11.16 -26.19 -25.59
N GLN A 20 -10.55 -26.12 -24.40
CA GLN A 20 -10.73 -26.98 -23.21
C GLN A 20 -9.45 -26.84 -22.37
N LEU A 21 -9.37 -25.96 -21.37
CA LEU A 21 -10.15 -25.98 -20.14
C LEU A 21 -10.30 -24.54 -19.61
N ALA A 22 -11.45 -23.93 -19.90
CA ALA A 22 -11.94 -22.76 -19.20
C ALA A 22 -13.25 -23.17 -18.53
N SER A 23 -13.19 -23.49 -17.23
CA SER A 23 -14.34 -23.41 -16.33
C SER A 23 -13.89 -23.54 -14.88
N GLU A 24 -13.11 -22.57 -14.40
CA GLU A 24 -13.28 -22.12 -13.02
C GLU A 24 -13.74 -20.67 -13.12
N SER A 25 -15.04 -20.49 -12.96
CA SER A 25 -15.68 -19.18 -12.91
C SER A 25 -15.07 -18.39 -11.75
N VAL A 26 -14.35 -17.32 -12.07
CA VAL A 26 -14.00 -16.28 -11.10
C VAL A 26 -15.32 -15.78 -10.49
N PRO A 27 -15.50 -15.85 -9.15
CA PRO A 27 -16.73 -15.36 -8.54
C PRO A 27 -16.87 -13.85 -8.81
N PRO A 28 -18.10 -13.35 -9.04
CA PRO A 28 -18.32 -11.92 -9.20
C PRO A 28 -17.78 -11.16 -8.00
N ILE A 29 -17.05 -10.06 -8.25
CA ILE A 29 -16.80 -9.04 -7.23
C ILE A 29 -18.17 -8.42 -6.95
N THR A 30 -18.89 -8.99 -5.97
CA THR A 30 -20.06 -8.33 -5.41
C THR A 30 -19.54 -7.22 -4.52
N SER A 31 -19.93 -6.00 -4.85
CA SER A 31 -19.84 -4.85 -3.94
C SER A 31 -20.88 -5.06 -2.83
N ASP A 32 -20.65 -6.04 -1.99
CA ASP A 32 -21.38 -6.19 -0.74
C ASP A 32 -20.61 -5.41 0.31
N VAL A 33 -21.19 -4.28 0.70
CA VAL A 33 -20.83 -3.53 1.90
C VAL A 33 -20.94 -4.47 3.10
N ASP A 34 -19.85 -5.15 3.41
CA ASP A 34 -19.78 -6.06 4.56
C ASP A 34 -20.11 -5.30 5.84
N ALA A 35 -21.18 -5.74 6.48
CA ALA A 35 -21.61 -5.28 7.78
C ALA A 35 -20.44 -5.32 8.78
N TYR A 36 -20.29 -4.22 9.52
CA TYR A 36 -19.18 -3.99 10.43
C TYR A 36 -19.30 -4.90 11.68
N GLU A 37 -18.82 -6.14 11.59
CA GLU A 37 -18.84 -7.06 12.73
C GLU A 37 -17.67 -6.76 13.70
N MET A 38 -18.01 -6.15 14.84
CA MET A 38 -17.07 -5.91 15.95
C MET A 38 -16.76 -7.22 16.71
N ASN A 39 -15.51 -7.40 17.14
CA ASN A 39 -15.17 -8.45 18.12
C ASN A 39 -15.46 -7.95 19.56
N LYS A 40 -15.61 -8.85 20.54
CA LYS A 40 -15.98 -8.56 21.95
C LYS A 40 -15.07 -7.54 22.65
N ASP A 41 -13.86 -7.32 22.12
CA ASP A 41 -12.89 -6.34 22.60
C ASP A 41 -13.02 -4.94 21.96
N GLY A 42 -14.07 -4.67 21.17
CA GLY A 42 -14.28 -3.39 20.47
C GLY A 42 -13.26 -3.09 19.36
N LYS A 43 -12.36 -4.04 19.07
CA LYS A 43 -11.35 -3.90 18.00
C LYS A 43 -11.90 -4.44 16.69
N ARG A 44 -11.57 -3.77 15.58
CA ARG A 44 -11.85 -4.25 14.22
C ARG A 44 -11.31 -5.67 14.06
N LYS A 45 -12.13 -6.56 13.50
CA LYS A 45 -11.69 -7.90 13.10
C LYS A 45 -10.58 -7.74 12.05
N LEU A 46 -9.53 -8.56 12.18
CA LEU A 46 -8.49 -8.66 11.17
C LEU A 46 -9.07 -9.50 10.02
N THR A 47 -9.11 -8.93 8.80
CA THR A 47 -9.92 -9.47 7.68
C THR A 47 -9.20 -10.46 6.78
N SER A 48 -7.89 -10.67 6.96
CA SER A 48 -7.07 -11.56 6.11
C SER A 48 -6.59 -12.80 6.86
N PHE A 49 -6.58 -13.96 6.17
CA PHE A 49 -6.03 -15.23 6.68
C PHE A 49 -4.57 -15.10 7.15
N VAL A 50 -3.81 -14.17 6.56
CA VAL A 50 -2.42 -13.88 6.90
C VAL A 50 -2.28 -13.63 8.39
N TRP A 51 -3.26 -13.00 9.03
CA TRP A 51 -3.22 -12.67 10.45
C TRP A 51 -3.25 -13.88 11.38
N ASN A 52 -3.68 -15.06 10.93
CA ASN A 52 -3.59 -16.30 11.71
C ASN A 52 -2.14 -16.74 11.97
N HIS A 53 -1.19 -16.24 11.17
CA HIS A 53 0.23 -16.54 11.29
C HIS A 53 0.98 -15.57 12.21
N PHE A 54 0.27 -14.62 12.82
CA PHE A 54 0.85 -13.61 13.69
C PHE A 54 0.08 -13.48 15.02
N LYS A 55 0.77 -12.97 16.03
CA LYS A 55 0.21 -12.62 17.33
C LYS A 55 0.64 -11.21 17.74
N ARG A 56 -0.20 -10.50 18.49
CA ARG A 56 0.18 -9.22 19.10
C ARG A 56 0.95 -9.48 20.39
N LYS A 57 2.07 -8.79 20.60
CA LYS A 57 2.88 -8.86 21.81
C LYS A 57 3.43 -7.48 22.15
N THR A 58 3.37 -7.10 23.41
CA THR A 58 4.02 -5.88 23.90
C THR A 58 5.52 -6.15 24.08
N ILE A 59 6.35 -5.40 23.37
CA ILE A 59 7.82 -5.46 23.44
C ILE A 59 8.30 -4.04 23.73
N ASN A 60 9.01 -3.84 24.85
CA ASN A 60 9.52 -2.52 25.29
C ASN A 60 8.42 -1.43 25.39
N GLY A 61 7.21 -1.80 25.82
CA GLY A 61 6.07 -0.87 25.93
C GLY A 61 5.33 -0.60 24.62
N GLU A 62 5.78 -1.16 23.49
CA GLU A 62 5.13 -1.02 22.18
C GLU A 62 4.41 -2.31 21.78
N GLU A 63 3.16 -2.20 21.31
CA GLU A 63 2.44 -3.33 20.73
C GLU A 63 3.06 -3.68 19.36
N LYS A 64 3.57 -4.90 19.22
CA LYS A 64 4.17 -5.42 17.99
C LYS A 64 3.39 -6.63 17.50
N VAL A 65 3.34 -6.78 16.18
CA VAL A 65 2.92 -8.02 15.53
C VAL A 65 4.13 -8.94 15.46
N VAL A 66 3.99 -10.18 15.91
CA VAL A 66 5.07 -11.18 16.00
C VAL A 66 4.67 -12.41 15.21
N CYS A 67 5.56 -12.92 14.38
CA CYS A 67 5.33 -14.16 13.64
C CYS A 67 5.25 -15.35 14.60
N ASN A 68 4.24 -16.22 14.42
CA ASN A 68 4.02 -17.38 15.28
C ASN A 68 5.13 -18.44 15.16
N TYR A 69 5.82 -18.50 14.01
CA TYR A 69 6.82 -19.53 13.72
C TYR A 69 8.24 -19.16 14.16
N CYS A 70 8.68 -17.94 13.83
CA CYS A 70 10.05 -17.51 14.13
C CYS A 70 10.16 -16.59 15.34
N ASN A 71 9.04 -16.21 15.97
CA ASN A 71 8.96 -15.29 17.11
C ASN A 71 9.62 -13.91 16.89
N LYS A 72 9.88 -13.53 15.64
CA LYS A 72 10.40 -12.19 15.28
C LYS A 72 9.25 -11.22 15.08
N ALA A 73 9.46 -9.97 15.49
CA ALA A 73 8.53 -8.89 15.22
C ALA A 73 8.47 -8.63 13.71
N LEU A 74 7.26 -8.46 13.18
CA LEU A 74 7.04 -8.05 11.81
C LEU A 74 7.49 -6.60 11.66
N THR A 75 8.52 -6.38 10.85
CA THR A 75 9.03 -5.07 10.48
C THR A 75 9.15 -5.01 8.96
N VAL A 76 9.19 -3.81 8.39
CA VAL A 76 9.43 -3.62 6.94
C VAL A 76 10.77 -4.22 6.49
N ASP A 77 11.73 -4.34 7.41
CA ASP A 77 13.04 -4.93 7.14
C ASP A 77 13.05 -6.47 7.31
N HIS A 78 11.98 -7.05 7.87
CA HIS A 78 11.87 -8.49 8.10
C HIS A 78 11.81 -9.26 6.78
N LEU A 79 12.54 -10.37 6.67
CA LEU A 79 12.59 -11.20 5.47
C LEU A 79 11.20 -11.61 4.97
N GLY A 80 10.29 -11.93 5.89
CA GLY A 80 8.91 -12.28 5.53
C GLY A 80 8.15 -11.15 4.82
N PHE A 81 8.40 -9.89 5.17
CA PHE A 81 7.79 -8.74 4.48
C PHE A 81 8.40 -8.53 3.09
N LYS A 82 9.71 -8.78 2.93
CA LYS A 82 10.40 -8.72 1.64
C LYS A 82 9.90 -9.79 0.68
N VAL A 83 9.85 -11.05 1.13
CA VAL A 83 9.33 -12.17 0.32
C VAL A 83 7.86 -11.95 -0.04
N TYR A 84 7.05 -11.48 0.90
CA TYR A 84 5.66 -11.10 0.63
C TYR A 84 5.57 -10.03 -0.47
N SER A 85 6.37 -8.97 -0.37
CA SER A 85 6.36 -7.86 -1.33
C SER A 85 6.85 -8.30 -2.72
N GLU A 86 7.88 -9.14 -2.78
CA GLU A 86 8.38 -9.73 -4.03
C GLU A 86 7.35 -10.65 -4.70
N GLY A 87 6.54 -11.36 -3.90
CA GLY A 87 5.44 -12.19 -4.40
C GLY A 87 4.28 -11.39 -5.00
N LEU A 88 4.05 -10.16 -4.52
CA LEU A 88 3.03 -9.26 -5.10
C LEU A 88 3.51 -8.61 -6.40
N GLN A 89 4.76 -8.12 -6.41
CA GLN A 89 5.36 -7.49 -7.59
C GLN A 89 6.86 -7.78 -7.59
N SER A 90 7.30 -8.69 -8.46
CA SER A 90 8.69 -9.18 -8.50
C SER A 90 9.73 -8.09 -8.78
N LEU A 91 9.33 -7.04 -9.51
CA LEU A 91 10.18 -5.89 -9.82
C LEU A 91 10.22 -4.84 -8.71
N PHE A 92 9.31 -4.91 -7.73
CA PHE A 92 9.30 -3.96 -6.63
C PHE A 92 10.34 -4.35 -5.57
N LYS A 93 11.34 -3.48 -5.38
CA LYS A 93 12.32 -3.62 -4.31
C LYS A 93 11.87 -2.80 -3.11
N VAL A 94 11.62 -3.48 -1.99
CA VAL A 94 11.22 -2.83 -0.74
C VAL A 94 12.31 -1.84 -0.30
N PRO A 95 12.02 -0.52 -0.29
CA PRO A 95 12.98 0.47 0.16
C PRO A 95 13.21 0.38 1.68
N SER A 96 14.37 0.83 2.14
CA SER A 96 14.62 0.91 3.58
C SER A 96 13.74 1.98 4.23
N ARG A 97 13.51 1.86 5.55
CA ARG A 97 12.83 2.91 6.33
C ARG A 97 13.46 4.29 6.15
N ASN A 98 14.80 4.35 6.06
CA ASN A 98 15.53 5.61 5.90
C ASN A 98 15.31 6.22 4.52
N THR A 99 15.23 5.39 3.48
CA THR A 99 14.90 5.82 2.11
C THR A 99 13.50 6.42 2.08
N VAL A 100 12.50 5.69 2.58
CA VAL A 100 11.10 6.18 2.64
C VAL A 100 11.02 7.49 3.42
N LYS A 101 11.70 7.58 4.57
CA LYS A 101 11.77 8.83 5.35
C LYS A 101 12.36 9.97 4.54
N SER A 102 13.49 9.74 3.86
CA SER A 102 14.14 10.76 3.04
C SER A 102 13.22 11.22 1.92
N ASP A 103 12.52 10.30 1.26
CA ASP A 103 11.64 10.63 0.15
C ASP A 103 10.41 11.40 0.61
N ILE A 104 9.81 11.05 1.75
CA ILE A 104 8.71 11.81 2.38
C ILE A 104 9.15 13.26 2.64
N ILE A 105 10.35 13.46 3.20
CA ILE A 105 10.87 14.80 3.49
C ILE A 105 11.09 15.59 2.20
N LYS A 106 11.69 14.98 1.17
CA LYS A 106 11.88 15.65 -0.13
C LYS A 106 10.56 16.07 -0.77
N ILE A 107 9.55 15.20 -0.72
CA ILE A 107 8.21 15.51 -1.23
C ILE A 107 7.64 16.70 -0.46
N TYR A 108 7.70 16.67 0.86
CA TYR A 108 7.24 17.77 1.71
C TYR A 108 7.96 19.09 1.38
N GLU A 109 9.29 19.08 1.30
CA GLU A 109 10.07 20.29 1.01
C GLU A 109 9.72 20.88 -0.37
N ASN A 110 9.53 20.03 -1.37
CA ASN A 110 9.13 20.44 -2.71
C ASN A 110 7.72 21.05 -2.73
N GLU A 111 6.74 20.39 -2.11
CA GLU A 111 5.37 20.93 -2.03
C GLU A 111 5.34 22.21 -1.19
N ASN A 112 6.07 22.27 -0.08
CA ASN A 112 6.20 23.47 0.73
C ASN A 112 6.76 24.65 -0.08
N LEU A 113 7.79 24.41 -0.91
CA LEU A 113 8.34 25.46 -1.79
C LEU A 113 7.30 25.95 -2.82
N LYS A 114 6.50 25.06 -3.39
CA LYS A 114 5.40 25.43 -4.30
C LYS A 114 4.34 26.26 -3.57
N THR A 115 3.93 25.83 -2.39
CA THR A 115 2.96 26.54 -1.55
C THR A 115 3.48 27.93 -1.18
N MET A 116 4.74 28.06 -0.74
CA MET A 116 5.31 29.38 -0.42
C MET A 116 5.32 30.32 -1.63
N ARG A 117 5.68 29.81 -2.82
CA ARG A 117 5.62 30.60 -4.06
C ARG A 117 4.19 30.99 -4.47
N LEU A 118 3.22 30.14 -4.16
CA LEU A 118 1.81 30.47 -4.37
C LEU A 118 1.40 31.59 -3.41
N LEU A 119 1.72 31.46 -2.12
CA LEU A 119 1.44 32.47 -1.10
C LEU A 119 2.09 33.83 -1.43
N ASP A 120 3.31 33.85 -1.96
CA ASP A 120 4.00 35.08 -2.38
C ASP A 120 3.32 35.81 -3.55
N LYS A 121 2.51 35.10 -4.35
CA LYS A 121 1.80 35.67 -5.50
C LYS A 121 0.40 36.18 -5.15
N ILE A 122 -0.12 35.81 -3.99
CA ILE A 122 -1.46 36.21 -3.59
C ILE A 122 -1.46 37.71 -3.29
N GLU A 123 -2.17 38.49 -4.11
CA GLU A 123 -2.40 39.91 -3.86
C GLU A 123 -3.58 40.14 -2.89
N SER A 124 -4.40 39.11 -2.68
CA SER A 124 -5.55 39.13 -1.79
C SER A 124 -5.16 38.95 -0.31
N LYS A 125 -6.15 39.02 0.58
CA LYS A 125 -5.92 38.83 2.03
C LYS A 125 -5.94 37.35 2.38
N ILE A 126 -4.97 36.92 3.18
CA ILE A 126 -4.91 35.57 3.75
C ILE A 126 -5.44 35.61 5.18
N ALA A 127 -6.40 34.74 5.51
CA ALA A 127 -6.91 34.54 6.86
C ALA A 127 -6.31 33.27 7.47
N LEU A 128 -5.65 33.41 8.63
CA LEU A 128 -5.07 32.27 9.35
C LEU A 128 -5.99 31.86 10.51
N THR A 129 -6.26 30.56 10.61
CA THR A 129 -6.95 29.97 11.76
C THR A 129 -6.04 28.93 12.41
N SER A 130 -5.92 28.94 13.74
CA SER A 130 -5.18 27.93 14.48
C SER A 130 -6.12 27.08 15.34
N ASP A 131 -5.86 25.78 15.36
CA ASP A 131 -6.49 24.84 16.28
C ASP A 131 -5.42 24.18 17.14
N ILE A 132 -5.70 24.01 18.43
CA ILE A 132 -4.77 23.47 19.42
C ILE A 132 -5.49 22.40 20.21
N TRP A 133 -4.90 21.21 20.27
CA TRP A 133 -5.40 20.13 21.10
C TRP A 133 -4.27 19.43 21.85
N THR A 134 -4.62 18.74 22.94
CA THR A 134 -3.66 17.90 23.67
C THR A 134 -4.04 16.44 23.46
N ALA A 135 -3.12 15.62 22.98
CA ALA A 135 -3.34 14.19 22.88
C ALA A 135 -3.28 13.57 24.28
N SER A 136 -4.43 13.08 24.76
CA SER A 136 -4.60 12.51 26.11
C SER A 136 -3.65 11.34 26.40
N ASN A 137 -3.33 10.55 25.38
CA ASN A 137 -2.46 9.39 25.46
C ASN A 137 -0.95 9.72 25.46
N GLN A 138 -0.54 10.91 25.01
CA GLN A 138 0.87 11.27 24.88
C GLN A 138 1.29 12.48 25.73
N LYS A 139 0.33 13.16 26.39
CA LYS A 139 0.56 14.42 27.12
C LYS A 139 1.33 15.44 26.27
N LYS A 140 1.05 15.47 24.97
CA LYS A 140 1.65 16.39 23.99
C LYS A 140 0.58 17.33 23.45
N GLY A 141 0.89 18.62 23.43
CA GLY A 141 0.12 19.62 22.71
C GLY A 141 0.46 19.59 21.23
N TYR A 142 -0.56 19.75 20.39
CA TYR A 142 -0.47 19.88 18.95
C TYR A 142 -1.12 21.19 18.55
N MET A 143 -0.61 21.80 17.49
CA MET A 143 -1.20 22.97 16.86
C MET A 143 -1.24 22.75 15.36
N MET A 144 -2.39 23.04 14.76
CA MET A 144 -2.57 23.16 13.33
C MET A 144 -2.75 24.64 13.00
N ILE A 145 -2.11 25.12 11.94
CA ILE A 145 -2.40 26.42 11.34
C ILE A 145 -2.97 26.15 9.95
N THR A 146 -4.13 26.74 9.66
CA THR A 146 -4.77 26.69 8.34
C THR A 146 -4.76 28.09 7.76
N ALA A 147 -4.35 28.23 6.50
CA ALA A 147 -4.48 29.47 5.76
C ALA A 147 -5.65 29.34 4.78
N HIS A 148 -6.56 30.31 4.82
CA HIS A 148 -7.65 30.48 3.88
C HIS A 148 -7.37 31.73 3.05
N TYR A 149 -7.51 31.65 1.74
CA TYR A 149 -7.31 32.78 0.83
C TYR A 149 -8.31 32.67 -0.32
N VAL A 150 -8.42 33.73 -1.13
CA VAL A 150 -9.20 33.70 -2.38
C VAL A 150 -8.21 33.87 -3.52
N ASP A 151 -8.24 32.98 -4.50
CA ASP A 151 -7.39 33.01 -5.68
C ASP A 151 -7.93 33.93 -6.79
N ASP A 152 -7.18 34.04 -7.88
CA ASP A 152 -7.52 34.91 -9.01
C ASP A 152 -8.77 34.44 -9.78
N ASP A 153 -9.11 33.15 -9.67
CA ASP A 153 -10.29 32.53 -10.27
C ASP A 153 -11.53 32.68 -9.34
N TRP A 154 -11.40 33.41 -8.23
CA TRP A 154 -12.42 33.62 -7.20
C TRP A 154 -12.83 32.36 -6.44
N ASP A 155 -11.97 31.34 -6.46
CA ASP A 155 -12.11 30.15 -5.65
C ASP A 155 -11.35 30.31 -4.32
N MET A 156 -11.77 29.55 -3.31
CA MET A 156 -11.24 29.61 -1.94
C MET A 156 -10.42 28.38 -1.57
#